data_AF-A0A932NLG2-F1
#
_entry.id   AF-A0A932NLG2-F1
#
_cell.length_a   1.000
_cell.length_b   1.000
_cell.length_c   1.000
_cell.angle_alpha   90.00
_cell.angle_beta   90.00
_cell.angle_gamma   90.00
#
_symmetry.space_group_name_H-M   'P 1'
#
loop_
_entity.id
_entity.type
_entity.pdbx_description
1 polymer ?
#
loop_
_entity_poly.entity_id
_entity_poly.type
_entity_poly.pdbx_seq_one_letter_code
_entity_poly.pdbx_strand_id
1 'polypeptide(L)'
;MVYEDERTPVAIYIVKMETSGRDKTSEYFRSSLDGSLEKAVLFRGKDDETGHPIKGSGVKFDQDIDSPEVKKAFKTEMDYWLKDWLKKEEAASKRRSAGDKKDT
;
A
#
# COMPACT_ATOMS: atom_id res chain seq x y z
N MET A 1 36.71 -4.09 3.23
CA MET A 1 35.61 -3.22 3.71
C MET A 1 34.75 -2.97 2.49
N VAL A 2 33.69 -3.77 2.32
CA VAL A 2 32.79 -3.65 1.16
C VAL A 2 31.81 -2.54 1.54
N TYR A 3 31.87 -1.43 0.83
CA TYR A 3 30.83 -0.42 0.92
C TYR A 3 29.59 -1.05 0.29
N GLU A 4 28.64 -1.47 1.14
CA GLU A 4 27.29 -1.80 0.66
C GLU A 4 26.74 -0.54 0.00
N ASP A 5 26.47 -0.63 -1.30
CA ASP A 5 25.84 0.42 -2.09
C ASP A 5 24.47 0.72 -1.47
N GLU A 6 24.36 1.79 -0.67
CA GLU A 6 23.15 2.23 0.03
C GLU A 6 22.04 2.74 -0.92
N ARG A 7 22.08 2.37 -2.20
CA ARG A 7 20.96 2.56 -3.12
C ARG A 7 19.88 1.55 -2.79
N THR A 8 19.10 1.85 -1.75
CA THR A 8 17.83 1.17 -1.54
C THR A 8 17.03 1.34 -2.85
N PRO A 9 16.72 0.25 -3.58
CA PRO A 9 16.00 0.38 -4.83
C PRO A 9 14.65 1.06 -4.56
N VAL A 10 14.28 2.01 -5.42
CA VAL A 10 13.01 2.72 -5.31
C VAL A 10 11.89 1.69 -5.36
N ALA A 11 11.02 1.70 -4.36
CA ALA A 11 9.93 0.75 -4.22
C ALA A 11 8.63 1.47 -3.87
N ILE A 12 7.52 0.88 -4.29
CA ILE A 12 6.17 1.31 -3.95
C ILE A 12 5.70 0.50 -2.74
N TYR A 13 5.23 1.19 -1.71
CA TYR A 13 4.61 0.56 -0.54
C TYR A 13 3.10 0.70 -0.62
N ILE A 14 2.40 -0.43 -0.61
CA ILE A 14 0.95 -0.50 -0.56
C ILE A 14 0.57 -1.01 0.82
N VAL A 15 -0.29 -0.27 1.51
CA VAL A 15 -0.75 -0.62 2.85
C VAL A 15 -2.25 -0.78 2.82
N LYS A 16 -2.72 -1.96 3.19
CA LYS A 16 -4.13 -2.26 3.39
C LYS A 16 -4.37 -2.38 4.89
N MET A 17 -5.32 -1.63 5.42
CA MET A 17 -5.69 -1.69 6.83
C MET A 17 -7.12 -2.18 6.97
N GLU A 18 -7.33 -3.18 7.81
CA GLU A 18 -8.64 -3.70 8.18
C GLU A 18 -8.79 -3.63 9.69
N THR A 19 -9.92 -3.10 10.16
CA THR A 19 -10.26 -3.11 11.59
C THR A 19 -11.54 -3.91 11.78
N SER A 20 -11.50 -4.91 12.64
CA SER A 20 -12.65 -5.74 12.99
C SER A 20 -12.85 -5.73 14.50
N GLY A 21 -13.76 -4.88 14.97
CA GLY A 21 -13.97 -4.67 16.40
C GLY A 21 -12.71 -4.12 17.06
N ARG A 22 -12.11 -4.91 17.97
CA ARG A 22 -10.87 -4.55 18.69
C ARG A 22 -9.60 -5.05 18.01
N ASP A 23 -9.71 -5.85 16.94
CA ASP A 23 -8.56 -6.37 16.22
C ASP A 23 -8.24 -5.48 15.02
N LYS A 24 -6.97 -5.08 14.91
CA LYS A 24 -6.42 -4.33 13.78
C LYS A 24 -5.50 -5.23 13.00
N THR A 25 -5.78 -5.36 11.72
CA THR A 25 -4.93 -6.07 10.78
C THR A 25 -4.41 -5.09 9.73
N SER A 26 -3.13 -5.15 9.42
CA SER A 26 -2.53 -4.33 8.37
C SER A 26 -1.63 -5.19 7.50
N GLU A 27 -1.90 -5.21 6.21
CA GLU A 27 -1.08 -5.87 5.21
C GLU A 27 -0.22 -4.83 4.50
N TYR A 28 1.08 -5.10 4.43
CA TYR A 28 2.06 -4.27 3.77
C TYR A 28 2.64 -5.04 2.59
N PHE A 29 2.49 -4.49 1.40
CA PHE A 29 3.12 -5.00 0.20
C PHE A 29 4.19 -4.02 -0.26
N ARG A 30 5.38 -4.54 -0.57
CA ARG A 30 6.45 -3.79 -1.23
C ARG A 30 6.54 -4.27 -2.66
N SER A 31 6.41 -3.35 -3.61
CA SER A 31 6.53 -3.60 -5.03
C SER A 31 7.73 -2.87 -5.60
N SER A 32 8.43 -3.50 -6.53
CA SER A 32 9.37 -2.80 -7.41
C SER A 32 8.63 -1.88 -8.39
N LEU A 33 9.38 -1.01 -9.08
CA LEU A 33 8.83 -0.05 -10.04
C LEU A 33 8.24 -0.69 -11.30
N ASP A 34 8.62 -1.92 -11.62
CA ASP A 34 8.03 -2.71 -12.70
C ASP A 34 6.69 -3.37 -12.29
N GLY A 35 6.27 -3.21 -11.03
CA GLY A 35 5.04 -3.79 -10.49
C GLY A 35 5.18 -5.20 -9.90
N SER A 36 6.40 -5.75 -9.84
CA SER A 36 6.64 -7.06 -9.23
C SER A 36 6.58 -6.99 -7.70
N LEU A 37 5.95 -7.98 -7.06
CA LEU A 37 5.88 -8.07 -5.59
C LEU A 37 7.21 -8.55 -5.02
N GLU A 38 7.84 -7.73 -4.17
CA GLU A 38 9.12 -8.04 -3.52
C GLU A 38 8.94 -8.52 -2.07
N LYS A 39 7.90 -8.04 -1.38
CA LYS A 39 7.65 -8.40 0.02
C LYS A 39 6.18 -8.26 0.39
N ALA A 40 5.70 -9.17 1.24
CA ALA A 40 4.39 -9.08 1.89
C ALA A 40 4.54 -9.31 3.40
N VAL A 41 3.88 -8.48 4.21
CA VAL A 41 3.91 -8.54 5.67
C VAL A 41 2.52 -8.33 6.23
N LEU A 42 2.11 -9.20 7.13
CA LEU A 42 0.90 -9.05 7.93
C LEU A 42 1.26 -8.56 9.33
N PHE A 43 0.66 -7.45 9.74
CA PHE A 43 0.68 -6.97 11.11
C PHE A 43 -0.69 -7.19 11.75
N ARG A 44 -0.71 -7.72 12.97
CA ARG A 44 -1.92 -7.87 13.79
C ARG A 44 -1.70 -7.20 15.14
N GLY A 45 -2.55 -6.26 15.49
CA GLY A 45 -2.56 -5.59 16.79
C GLY A 45 -3.96 -5.61 17.41
N LYS A 46 -4.02 -5.30 18.70
CA LYS A 46 -5.29 -5.22 19.44
C LYS A 46 -5.44 -3.87 20.11
N ASP A 47 -6.66 -3.39 20.20
CA ASP A 47 -7.05 -2.27 21.03
C ASP A 47 -7.67 -2.75 22.36
N ASP A 48 -7.56 -1.92 23.38
CA ASP A 48 -8.15 -2.13 24.70
C ASP A 48 -9.65 -1.81 24.72
N GLU A 49 -10.27 -1.88 25.91
CA GLU A 49 -11.70 -1.64 26.06
C GLU A 49 -12.11 -0.19 25.79
N THR A 50 -11.15 0.73 25.80
CA THR A 50 -11.34 2.17 25.54
C THR A 50 -10.94 2.56 24.11
N GLY A 51 -10.54 1.59 23.28
CA GLY A 51 -10.14 1.81 21.89
C GLY A 51 -8.67 2.25 21.72
N HIS A 52 -7.85 2.17 22.77
CA HIS A 52 -6.43 2.49 22.68
C HIS A 52 -5.60 1.26 22.31
N PRO A 53 -4.54 1.39 21.50
CA PRO A 53 -3.68 0.25 21.15
C PRO A 53 -3.03 -0.38 22.39
N ILE A 54 -3.18 -1.70 22.55
CA ILE A 54 -2.51 -2.46 23.60
C ILE A 54 -1.02 -2.57 23.25
N LYS A 55 -0.16 -1.91 24.03
CA LYS A 55 1.29 -1.96 23.84
C LYS A 55 1.79 -3.41 23.94
N GLY A 56 2.54 -3.86 22.93
CA GLY A 56 3.08 -5.22 22.87
C GLY A 56 2.12 -6.29 22.32
N SER A 57 0.87 -5.94 22.00
CA SER A 57 -0.06 -6.87 21.33
C SER A 57 0.26 -7.10 19.85
N GLY A 58 1.11 -6.25 19.27
CA GLY A 58 1.48 -6.26 17.86
C GLY A 58 2.33 -7.48 17.50
N VAL A 59 1.86 -8.29 16.57
CA VAL A 59 2.60 -9.41 15.98
C VAL A 59 2.77 -9.16 14.49
N LYS A 60 3.99 -9.40 13.99
CA LYS A 60 4.36 -9.25 12.58
C LYS A 60 4.66 -10.62 11.99
N PHE A 61 4.10 -10.90 10.82
CA PHE A 61 4.31 -12.12 10.07
C PHE A 61 4.78 -11.76 8.66
N ASP A 62 5.95 -12.25 8.26
CA ASP A 62 6.31 -12.22 6.84
C ASP A 62 5.42 -13.24 6.11
N GLN A 63 4.84 -12.81 5.00
CA GLN A 63 3.97 -13.65 4.18
C GLN A 63 4.75 -14.18 2.98
N ASP A 64 4.39 -15.38 2.54
CA ASP A 64 4.94 -15.97 1.32
C ASP A 64 4.42 -15.19 0.10
N ILE A 65 5.32 -14.50 -0.60
CA ILE A 65 5.00 -13.71 -1.79
C ILE A 65 4.55 -14.58 -2.96
N ASP A 66 4.89 -15.87 -2.95
CA ASP A 66 4.48 -16.81 -3.99
C ASP A 66 3.10 -17.41 -3.74
N SER A 67 2.54 -17.21 -2.55
CA SER A 67 1.19 -17.63 -2.20
C SER A 67 0.16 -17.02 -3.17
N PRO A 68 -0.74 -17.83 -3.76
CA PRO A 68 -1.82 -17.33 -4.61
C PRO A 68 -2.72 -16.29 -3.92
N GLU A 69 -2.93 -16.44 -2.61
CA GLU A 69 -3.75 -15.53 -1.81
C GLU A 69 -3.11 -14.15 -1.68
N VAL A 70 -1.81 -14.12 -1.39
CA VAL A 70 -1.01 -12.89 -1.27
C VAL A 70 -0.92 -12.18 -2.63
N LYS A 71 -0.64 -12.92 -3.71
CA LYS A 71 -0.63 -12.37 -5.08
C LYS A 71 -1.97 -11.77 -5.46
N LYS A 72 -3.07 -12.42 -5.11
CA LYS A 72 -4.42 -11.92 -5.37
C LYS A 72 -4.72 -10.66 -4.56
N ALA A 73 -4.39 -10.63 -3.27
CA ALA A 73 -4.59 -9.47 -2.40
C ALA A 73 -3.77 -8.27 -2.92
N PHE A 74 -2.49 -8.47 -3.22
CA PHE A 74 -1.62 -7.45 -3.79
C PHE A 74 -2.16 -6.89 -5.11
N LYS A 75 -2.53 -7.75 -6.06
CA LYS A 75 -3.09 -7.31 -7.34
C LYS A 75 -4.38 -6.51 -7.17
N THR A 76 -5.26 -6.96 -6.27
CA THR A 76 -6.51 -6.26 -5.97
C THR A 76 -6.23 -4.84 -5.48
N GLU A 77 -5.26 -4.68 -4.59
CA GLU A 77 -4.95 -3.39 -4.00
C GLU A 77 -4.21 -2.48 -4.98
N MET A 78 -3.27 -3.03 -5.76
CA MET A 78 -2.63 -2.32 -6.87
C MET A 78 -3.68 -1.78 -7.86
N ASP A 79 -4.62 -2.62 -8.29
CA ASP A 79 -5.69 -2.24 -9.21
C ASP A 79 -6.58 -1.13 -8.62
N TYR A 80 -6.87 -1.17 -7.33
CA TYR A 80 -7.64 -0.13 -6.64
C TYR A 80 -6.92 1.22 -6.71
N TRP A 81 -5.64 1.27 -6.31
CA TRP A 81 -4.85 2.50 -6.29
C TRP A 81 -4.59 3.06 -7.68
N LEU A 82 -4.30 2.20 -8.67
CA LEU A 82 -4.11 2.63 -10.06
C LEU A 82 -5.39 3.21 -10.65
N LYS A 83 -6.56 2.62 -10.38
CA LYS A 83 -7.85 3.16 -10.84
C LYS A 83 -8.17 4.50 -10.19
N ASP A 84 -7.93 4.65 -8.89
CA ASP A 84 -8.13 5.91 -8.19
C ASP A 84 -7.21 7.01 -8.74
N TRP A 85 -5.93 6.69 -8.94
CA TRP A 85 -4.97 7.60 -9.54
C TRP A 85 -5.37 8.02 -10.97
N LEU A 86 -5.77 7.07 -11.82
CA LEU A 86 -6.19 7.36 -13.19
C LEU A 86 -7.38 8.34 -13.22
N LYS A 87 -8.38 8.12 -12.36
CA LYS A 87 -9.53 9.04 -12.24
C LYS A 87 -9.10 10.46 -11.87
N LYS A 88 -8.14 10.59 -10.96
CA LYS A 88 -7.59 11.89 -10.54
C LYS A 88 -6.86 12.58 -11.68
N GLU A 89 -6.05 11.85 -12.45
CA GLU A 89 -5.35 12.38 -13.61
C GLU A 89 -6.30 12.84 -14.72
N GLU A 90 -7.34 12.05 -15.02
CA GLU A 90 -8.36 12.44 -16.00
C GLU A 90 -9.08 13.73 -15.59
N ALA A 91 -9.44 13.86 -14.30
CA ALA A 91 -10.05 15.07 -13.77
C ALA A 91 -9.10 16.28 -13.88
N ALA A 92 -7.81 16.09 -13.58
CA ALA A 92 -6.80 17.14 -13.70
C ALA A 92 -6.55 17.55 -15.16
N SER A 93 -6.52 16.60 -16.08
CA SER A 93 -6.38 16.85 -17.53
C SER A 93 -7.55 17.66 -18.09
N LYS A 94 -8.80 17.32 -17.69
CA LYS A 94 -10.00 18.09 -18.08
C LYS A 94 -9.96 19.53 -17.58
N ARG A 95 -9.49 19.76 -16.35
CA ARG A 95 -9.34 21.12 -15.79
C ARG A 95 -8.30 21.94 -16.55
N ARG A 96 -7.15 21.34 -16.89
CA ARG A 96 -6.11 21.98 -17.73
C ARG A 96 -6.66 22.38 -19.09
N SER A 97 -7.37 21.46 -19.75
CA SER A 97 -7.97 21.67 -21.08
C SER A 97 -9.12 22.70 -21.07
N ALA A 98 -9.77 22.91 -19.93
CA ALA A 98 -10.84 23.90 -19.77
C ALA A 98 -10.31 25.30 -19.39
N GLY A 99 -9.16 25.37 -18.69
CA GLY A 99 -8.48 26.63 -18.38
C GLY A 99 -7.87 27.30 -19.62
N ASP A 100 -7.49 26.51 -20.62
CA ASP A 100 -6.88 26.98 -21.88
C ASP A 100 -7.86 27.67 -22.85
N LYS A 101 -9.17 27.70 -22.52
CA LYS A 101 -10.22 28.33 -23.34
C LYS A 101 -10.70 29.69 -22.83
N LYS A 102 -10.03 30.27 -21.83
CA LYS A 102 -10.45 31.55 -21.23
C LYS A 102 -9.62 32.76 -21.65
N ASP A 103 -8.54 32.56 -22.42
CA ASP A 103 -7.63 33.60 -22.90
C ASP A 103 -7.56 33.65 -24.45
N THR A 104 -8.72 33.83 -25.09
CA THR A 104 -8.86 34.34 -26.48
C THR A 104 -10.16 35.12 -26.57
#